data_AF-A0A2E8QL79-F1
#
_entry.id   AF-A0A2E8QL79-F1
#
_cell.length_a   1.000
_cell.length_b   1.000
_cell.length_c   1.000
_cell.angle_alpha   90.00
_cell.angle_beta   90.00
_cell.angle_gamma   90.00
#
_symmetry.space_group_name_H-M   'P 1'
#
loop_
_entity.id
_entity.type
_entity.pdbx_description
1 polymer ?
#
loop_
_entity_poly.entity_id
_entity_poly.type
_entity_poly.pdbx_seq_one_letter_code
_entity_poly.pdbx_strand_id
1 'polypeptide(L)'
;MGNVLVSTYHVEQLVSAVGGEHLNVQIISPSNVPVHDYEPSAEDLVTLMETDLFFYHGLNLEPWVDQTLESLGSDAPTAIQTHAMPSGEITLDFGSILIADLCEHMSEGPYETVMLADEEGHAEDVEIHAEHVAHSLTIPEDDEDDHDDHDDHDDHDDHDDHDDHDDHDDHDDHDDHDHAAAEQTIENPEGCPTGTVIMIFHLEQGEHVLEFVSEDMHEFNMVALKMPGGHAHHHHDHDDHDDHDDHDDHDDHDDHDDHDDHD
;
A
#
# COMPACT_ATOMS: atom_id res chain seq x y z
N MET A 1 41.21 16.00 -0.59
CA MET A 1 40.08 16.20 -1.50
C MET A 1 38.89 16.62 -0.66
N GLY A 2 37.99 17.46 -1.18
CA GLY A 2 36.71 17.72 -0.51
C GLY A 2 35.81 16.50 -0.65
N ASN A 3 35.12 16.12 0.43
CA ASN A 3 34.19 15.00 0.42
C ASN A 3 32.83 15.50 -0.04
N VAL A 4 32.32 14.91 -1.12
CA VAL A 4 31.05 15.30 -1.71
C VAL A 4 30.14 14.08 -1.76
N LEU A 5 28.96 14.23 -1.19
CA LEU A 5 27.92 13.21 -1.26
C LEU A 5 26.88 13.64 -2.28
N VAL A 6 26.32 12.69 -3.04
CA VAL A 6 25.29 12.97 -4.04
C VAL A 6 24.11 12.01 -3.95
N SER A 7 22.92 12.48 -4.32
CA SER A 7 21.69 11.66 -4.22
C SER A 7 21.57 10.60 -5.31
N THR A 8 22.00 10.91 -6.54
CA THR A 8 21.81 10.06 -7.71
C THR A 8 23.06 9.99 -8.58
N TYR A 9 23.14 8.94 -9.40
CA TYR A 9 24.18 8.80 -10.43
C TYR A 9 24.22 10.01 -11.38
N HIS A 10 23.07 10.54 -11.81
CA HIS A 10 23.04 11.69 -12.72
C HIS A 10 23.69 12.93 -12.10
N VAL A 11 23.44 13.18 -10.82
CA VAL A 11 24.07 14.27 -10.07
C VAL A 11 25.57 14.00 -9.87
N GLU A 12 25.95 12.76 -9.58
CA GLU A 12 27.36 12.33 -9.50
C GLU A 12 28.14 12.70 -10.76
N GLN A 13 27.59 12.39 -11.95
CA GLN A 13 28.24 12.66 -13.23
C GLN A 13 28.42 14.16 -13.46
N LEU A 14 27.43 14.98 -13.12
CA LEU A 14 27.53 16.44 -13.22
C LEU A 14 28.62 16.99 -12.29
N VAL A 15 28.61 16.58 -11.03
CA VAL A 15 29.58 17.03 -10.02
C VAL A 15 31.00 16.58 -10.40
N SER A 16 31.16 15.32 -10.79
CA SER A 16 32.44 14.73 -11.20
C SER A 16 33.02 15.39 -12.45
N ALA A 17 32.18 15.73 -13.42
CA ALA A 17 32.62 16.43 -14.64
C ALA A 17 33.16 17.84 -14.35
N VAL A 18 32.63 18.53 -13.34
CA VAL A 18 33.08 19.87 -12.93
C VAL A 18 34.27 19.82 -11.98
N GLY A 19 34.22 18.95 -10.97
CA GLY A 19 35.22 18.87 -9.91
C GLY A 19 36.46 18.04 -10.25
N GLY A 20 36.34 17.10 -11.18
CA GLY A 20 37.42 16.21 -11.60
C GLY A 20 38.10 15.51 -10.41
N GLU A 21 39.43 15.43 -10.46
CA GLU A 21 40.26 14.77 -9.45
C GLU A 21 40.34 15.51 -8.09
N HIS A 22 39.70 16.67 -7.95
CA HIS A 22 39.77 17.46 -6.71
C HIS A 22 38.74 17.04 -5.67
N LEU A 23 37.70 16.31 -6.10
CA LEU A 23 36.59 15.87 -5.27
C LEU A 23 36.64 14.36 -5.06
N ASN A 24 36.24 13.92 -3.87
CA ASN A 24 35.88 12.54 -3.60
C ASN A 24 34.35 12.47 -3.61
N VAL A 25 33.76 12.04 -4.72
CA VAL A 25 32.31 12.00 -4.91
C VAL A 25 31.78 10.61 -4.58
N GLN A 26 30.76 10.53 -3.73
CA GLN A 26 30.11 9.29 -3.32
C GLN A 26 28.60 9.44 -3.45
N ILE A 27 27.91 8.38 -3.86
CA ILE A 27 26.45 8.36 -3.94
C ILE A 27 25.90 7.84 -2.61
N ILE A 28 24.92 8.54 -2.02
CA ILE A 28 24.31 8.19 -0.73
C ILE A 28 23.40 6.96 -0.82
N SER A 29 22.71 6.78 -1.96
CA SER A 29 21.90 5.60 -2.25
C SER A 29 22.64 4.70 -3.24
N PRO A 30 23.53 3.80 -2.77
CA PRO A 30 24.21 2.85 -3.64
C PRO A 30 23.34 1.64 -4.02
N SER A 31 22.12 1.53 -3.47
CA SER A 31 21.22 0.39 -3.69
C SER A 31 20.34 0.59 -4.93
N ASN A 32 19.77 -0.51 -5.42
CA ASN A 32 18.79 -0.50 -6.53
C ASN A 32 17.42 0.09 -6.11
N VAL A 33 17.38 0.90 -5.05
CA VAL A 33 16.18 1.55 -4.53
C VAL A 33 15.99 2.84 -5.32
N PRO A 34 14.81 3.06 -5.93
CA PRO A 34 14.52 4.33 -6.57
C PRO A 34 14.72 5.49 -5.59
N VAL A 35 15.34 6.58 -6.04
CA VAL A 35 15.73 7.67 -5.14
C VAL A 35 14.53 8.37 -4.45
N HIS A 36 13.34 8.24 -5.05
CA HIS A 36 12.09 8.75 -4.47
C HIS A 36 11.59 7.91 -3.28
N ASP A 37 11.94 6.63 -3.23
CA ASP A 37 11.57 5.69 -2.15
C ASP A 37 12.71 5.47 -1.15
N TYR A 38 13.86 6.09 -1.40
CA TYR A 38 15.02 5.93 -0.55
C TYR A 38 14.81 6.61 0.80
N GLU A 39 14.93 5.84 1.88
CA GLU A 39 14.95 6.36 3.25
C GLU A 39 16.38 6.29 3.81
N PRO A 40 16.98 7.42 4.23
CA PRO A 40 18.33 7.43 4.79
C PRO A 40 18.43 6.58 6.05
N SER A 41 19.38 5.66 6.08
CA SER A 41 19.70 4.91 7.29
C SER A 41 20.43 5.79 8.31
N ALA A 42 20.54 5.31 9.55
CA ALA A 42 21.35 5.99 10.58
C ALA A 42 22.83 6.17 10.16
N GLU A 43 23.38 5.25 9.35
CA GLU A 43 24.73 5.36 8.80
C GLU A 43 24.83 6.46 7.73
N ASP A 44 23.78 6.60 6.91
CA ASP A 44 23.68 7.65 5.89
C ASP A 44 23.58 9.03 6.54
N LEU A 45 22.83 9.15 7.64
CA LEU A 45 22.77 10.37 8.44
C LEU A 45 24.14 10.76 8.99
N VAL A 46 24.91 9.80 9.50
CA VAL A 46 26.30 10.05 9.95
C VAL A 46 27.17 10.50 8.77
N THR A 47 27.04 9.86 7.62
CA THR A 47 27.78 10.21 6.41
C THR A 47 27.44 11.63 5.92
N LEU A 48 26.17 12.03 6.01
CA LEU A 48 25.73 13.40 5.71
C LEU A 48 26.37 14.41 6.68
N MET A 49 26.40 14.13 7.98
CA MET A 49 27.01 15.01 8.98
C MET A 49 28.52 15.19 8.80
N GLU A 50 29.22 14.18 8.29
CA GLU A 50 30.67 14.21 8.06
C GLU A 50 31.07 14.79 6.68
N THR A 51 30.09 15.03 5.81
CA THR A 51 30.30 15.49 4.43
C THR A 51 30.42 17.01 4.34
N ASP A 52 31.31 17.51 3.47
CA ASP A 52 31.47 18.95 3.27
C ASP A 52 30.33 19.54 2.41
N LEU A 53 29.95 18.84 1.34
CA LEU A 53 28.95 19.25 0.36
C LEU A 53 28.03 18.10 -0.01
N PHE A 54 26.73 18.34 -0.01
CA PHE A 54 25.73 17.40 -0.50
C PHE A 54 25.07 17.97 -1.75
N PHE A 55 25.11 17.25 -2.87
CA PHE A 55 24.37 17.62 -4.09
C PHE A 55 23.20 16.68 -4.33
N TYR A 56 22.05 17.24 -4.68
CA TYR A 56 20.87 16.45 -4.99
C TYR A 56 20.16 17.00 -6.23
N HIS A 57 19.18 16.26 -6.75
CA HIS A 57 18.47 16.69 -7.95
C HIS A 57 17.65 17.93 -7.66
N GLY A 58 16.82 17.90 -6.60
CA GLY A 58 15.84 18.94 -6.30
C GLY A 58 14.52 18.72 -7.03
N LEU A 59 13.62 19.71 -6.99
CA LEU A 59 12.25 19.60 -7.54
C LEU A 59 11.44 18.43 -6.96
N ASN A 60 11.67 18.10 -5.69
CA ASN A 60 11.02 17.01 -4.96
C ASN A 60 11.26 15.60 -5.54
N LEU A 61 12.36 15.37 -6.28
CA LEU A 61 12.75 14.01 -6.68
C LEU A 61 13.17 13.16 -5.47
N GLU A 62 13.80 13.78 -4.48
CA GLU A 62 14.24 13.16 -3.23
C GLU A 62 13.42 13.72 -2.05
N PRO A 63 12.21 13.20 -1.80
CA PRO A 63 11.28 13.79 -0.82
C PRO A 63 11.82 13.79 0.61
N TRP A 64 12.74 12.87 0.92
CA TRP A 64 13.39 12.73 2.22
C TRP A 64 14.41 13.84 2.54
N VAL A 65 14.91 14.57 1.54
CA VAL A 65 16.06 15.48 1.72
C VAL A 65 15.74 16.63 2.67
N ASP A 66 14.62 17.33 2.49
CA ASP A 66 14.31 18.53 3.26
C ASP A 66 14.11 18.20 4.75
N GLN A 67 13.33 17.15 5.05
CA GLN A 67 13.12 16.68 6.42
C GLN A 67 14.43 16.18 7.05
N THR A 68 15.26 15.48 6.28
CA THR A 68 16.56 14.99 6.76
C THR A 68 17.47 16.16 7.14
N LEU A 69 17.63 17.15 6.25
CA LEU A 69 18.47 18.33 6.51
C LEU A 69 17.95 19.15 7.70
N GLU A 70 16.63 19.28 7.85
CA GLU A 70 16.02 19.93 9.00
C GLU A 70 16.33 19.17 10.31
N SER A 71 16.23 17.84 10.30
CA SER A 71 16.52 17.00 11.47
C SER A 71 17.98 17.08 11.93
N LEU A 72 18.92 17.25 10.98
CA LEU A 72 20.35 17.42 11.26
C LEU A 72 20.69 18.83 11.77
N GLY A 73 19.86 19.83 11.49
CA GLY A 73 20.02 21.19 12.00
C GLY A 73 21.37 21.81 11.66
N SER A 74 22.17 22.16 12.68
CA SER A 74 23.49 22.76 12.48
C SER A 74 24.56 21.79 11.98
N ASP A 75 24.32 20.49 12.11
CA ASP A 75 25.22 19.43 11.66
C ASP A 75 24.94 19.02 10.21
N ALA A 76 23.92 19.61 9.56
CA ALA A 76 23.62 19.38 8.16
C ALA A 76 24.75 19.90 7.25
N PRO A 77 25.11 19.16 6.18
CA PRO A 77 26.11 19.61 5.22
C PRO A 77 25.59 20.83 4.43
N THR A 78 26.49 21.50 3.71
CA THR A 78 26.04 22.48 2.72
C THR A 78 25.38 21.75 1.55
N ALA A 79 24.05 21.80 1.52
CA ALA A 79 23.23 21.14 0.51
C ALA A 79 22.95 22.03 -0.70
N ILE A 80 23.06 21.47 -1.91
CA ILE A 80 22.91 22.19 -3.18
C ILE A 80 22.08 21.35 -4.15
N GLN A 81 20.92 21.85 -4.55
CA GLN A 81 20.14 21.24 -5.63
C GLN A 81 20.71 21.60 -7.01
N THR A 82 20.70 20.64 -7.92
CA THR A 82 21.15 20.83 -9.31
C THR A 82 20.06 21.37 -10.23
N HIS A 83 18.79 21.11 -9.90
CA HIS A 83 17.63 21.59 -10.63
C HIS A 83 16.78 22.50 -9.73
N ALA A 84 16.26 23.57 -10.33
CA ALA A 84 15.37 24.50 -9.69
C ALA A 84 14.37 25.02 -10.73
N MET A 85 13.17 25.40 -10.26
CA MET A 85 12.18 26.02 -11.13
C MET A 85 12.73 27.35 -11.68
N PRO A 86 12.42 27.71 -12.94
CA PRO A 86 12.72 29.03 -13.46
C PRO A 86 12.13 30.12 -12.56
N SER A 87 12.83 31.24 -12.42
CA SER A 87 12.37 32.34 -11.57
C SER A 87 10.98 32.83 -12.00
N GLY A 88 10.04 32.82 -11.05
CA GLY A 88 8.65 33.24 -11.28
C GLY A 88 7.67 32.09 -11.51
N GLU A 89 8.17 30.86 -11.67
CA GLU A 89 7.33 29.65 -11.72
C GLU A 89 7.16 29.07 -10.32
N ILE A 90 5.97 28.50 -10.06
CA ILE A 90 5.62 27.86 -8.79
C ILE A 90 5.56 26.35 -9.03
N THR A 91 6.09 25.56 -8.09
CA THR A 91 5.92 24.10 -8.11
C THR A 91 4.44 23.78 -7.95
N LEU A 92 3.90 22.96 -8.86
CA LEU A 92 2.54 22.44 -8.68
C LEU A 92 2.53 21.54 -7.45
N ASP A 93 1.79 21.96 -6.43
CA ASP A 93 1.52 21.15 -5.27
C ASP A 93 0.33 20.24 -5.58
N PHE A 94 0.65 19.08 -6.15
CA PHE A 94 -0.33 18.06 -6.49
C PHE A 94 -1.13 17.58 -5.27
N GLY A 95 -0.52 17.58 -4.08
CA GLY A 95 -1.20 17.21 -2.84
C GLY A 95 -2.28 18.22 -2.48
N SER A 96 -1.95 19.52 -2.49
CA SER A 96 -2.95 20.57 -2.25
C SER A 96 -4.06 20.60 -3.30
N ILE A 97 -3.74 20.33 -4.57
CA ILE A 97 -4.75 20.23 -5.63
C ILE A 97 -5.67 19.03 -5.38
N LEU A 98 -5.11 17.87 -5.04
CA LEU A 98 -5.89 16.67 -4.74
C LEU A 98 -6.80 16.86 -3.53
N ILE A 99 -6.29 17.46 -2.45
CA ILE A 99 -7.09 17.77 -1.26
C ILE A 99 -8.23 18.74 -1.63
N ALA A 100 -7.96 19.76 -2.44
CA ALA A 100 -9.00 20.67 -2.90
C ALA A 100 -10.09 19.95 -3.70
N ASP A 101 -9.70 19.06 -4.63
CA ASP A 101 -10.64 18.27 -5.43
C ASP A 101 -11.47 17.31 -4.55
N LEU A 102 -10.84 16.64 -3.57
CA LEU A 102 -11.54 15.80 -2.58
C LEU A 102 -12.57 16.61 -1.79
N CYS A 103 -12.18 17.79 -1.28
CA CYS A 103 -13.04 18.66 -0.50
C CYS A 103 -14.20 19.24 -1.32
N GLU A 104 -13.96 19.59 -2.59
CA GLU A 104 -14.99 20.07 -3.53
C GLU A 104 -16.05 18.99 -3.72
N HIS A 105 -15.66 17.76 -4.05
CA HIS A 105 -16.60 16.66 -4.28
C HIS A 105 -17.38 16.27 -3.03
N MET A 106 -16.71 16.24 -1.88
CA MET A 106 -17.38 16.00 -0.59
C MET A 106 -18.47 17.03 -0.29
N SER A 107 -18.29 18.27 -0.75
CA SER A 107 -19.19 19.40 -0.45
C SER A 107 -20.27 19.65 -1.50
N GLU A 108 -19.94 19.46 -2.78
CA GLU A 108 -20.78 19.87 -3.91
C GLU A 108 -21.30 18.68 -4.74
N GLY A 109 -20.73 17.48 -4.56
CA GLY A 109 -20.99 16.32 -5.40
C GLY A 109 -20.35 16.43 -6.79
N PRO A 110 -20.79 15.64 -7.79
CA PRO A 110 -21.99 14.82 -7.80
C PRO A 110 -22.00 13.71 -6.75
N TYR A 111 -23.19 13.30 -6.30
CA TYR A 111 -23.37 12.22 -5.34
C TYR A 111 -23.91 10.96 -6.01
N GLU A 112 -23.33 9.81 -5.67
CA GLU A 112 -23.80 8.49 -6.05
C GLU A 112 -24.11 7.67 -4.80
N THR A 113 -25.29 7.08 -4.74
CA THR A 113 -25.68 6.26 -3.59
C THR A 113 -25.17 4.84 -3.77
N VAL A 114 -24.53 4.32 -2.73
CA VAL A 114 -24.04 2.94 -2.68
C VAL A 114 -24.51 2.31 -1.36
N MET A 115 -25.05 1.10 -1.44
CA MET A 115 -25.35 0.28 -0.26
C MET A 115 -24.24 -0.75 -0.14
N LEU A 116 -23.58 -0.80 1.01
CA LEU A 116 -22.49 -1.74 1.25
C LEU A 116 -23.04 -3.16 1.43
N ALA A 117 -22.23 -4.17 1.14
CA ALA A 117 -22.53 -5.55 1.49
C ALA A 117 -22.38 -5.75 3.01
N ASP A 118 -23.20 -6.61 3.62
CA ASP A 118 -23.05 -6.94 5.05
C ASP A 118 -22.00 -8.05 5.29
N GLU A 119 -21.86 -9.00 4.36
CA GLU A 119 -20.86 -10.07 4.45
C GLU A 119 -19.66 -9.84 3.51
N GLU A 120 -18.45 -10.14 3.99
CA GLU A 120 -17.21 -10.05 3.21
C GLU A 120 -17.28 -10.86 1.89
N GLY A 121 -17.93 -12.02 1.92
CA GLY A 121 -18.11 -12.88 0.74
C GLY A 121 -18.92 -12.24 -0.39
N HIS A 122 -19.60 -11.12 -0.11
CA HIS A 122 -20.40 -10.34 -1.06
C HIS A 122 -19.76 -8.98 -1.40
N ALA A 123 -18.54 -8.71 -0.95
CA ALA A 123 -17.84 -7.45 -1.25
C ALA A 123 -17.67 -7.21 -2.76
N GLU A 124 -17.56 -8.29 -3.57
CA GLU A 124 -17.46 -8.20 -5.03
C GLU A 124 -18.73 -7.69 -5.72
N ASP A 125 -19.89 -7.69 -5.04
CA ASP A 125 -21.15 -7.20 -5.60
C ASP A 125 -21.22 -5.66 -5.63
N VAL A 126 -20.30 -4.97 -4.92
CA VAL A 126 -20.27 -3.51 -4.78
C VAL A 126 -18.89 -2.95 -5.14
N GLU A 127 -18.79 -2.39 -6.34
CA GLU A 127 -17.54 -1.78 -6.82
C GLU A 127 -17.59 -0.25 -6.72
N ILE A 128 -16.56 0.35 -6.10
CA ILE A 128 -16.36 1.80 -6.04
C ILE A 128 -15.14 2.16 -6.89
N HIS A 129 -15.33 3.02 -7.89
CA HIS A 129 -14.23 3.53 -8.70
C HIS A 129 -13.71 4.85 -8.15
N ALA A 130 -12.38 5.03 -8.18
CA ALA A 130 -11.73 6.29 -7.80
C ALA A 130 -11.93 7.38 -8.89
N GLU A 131 -13.15 7.89 -9.00
CA GLU A 131 -13.56 8.94 -9.93
C GLU A 131 -13.96 10.23 -9.22
N HIS A 132 -14.19 11.29 -10.00
CA HIS A 132 -14.54 12.62 -9.49
C HIS A 132 -16.03 12.70 -9.08
N VAL A 133 -16.42 11.88 -8.10
CA VAL A 133 -17.77 11.75 -7.52
C VAL A 133 -17.66 11.52 -6.00
N ALA A 134 -18.68 11.91 -5.25
CA ALA A 134 -18.84 11.52 -3.85
C ALA A 134 -19.82 10.36 -3.74
N HIS A 135 -19.41 9.27 -3.10
CA HIS A 135 -20.26 8.14 -2.81
C HIS A 135 -20.94 8.33 -1.46
N SER A 136 -22.27 8.35 -1.44
CA SER A 136 -23.09 8.29 -0.23
C SER A 136 -23.30 6.82 0.12
N LEU A 137 -22.48 6.33 1.05
CA LEU A 137 -22.43 4.95 1.50
C LEU A 137 -23.46 4.72 2.60
N THR A 138 -24.20 3.62 2.50
CA THR A 138 -25.14 3.17 3.53
C THR A 138 -24.70 1.80 4.03
N ILE A 139 -24.50 1.67 5.33
CA ILE A 139 -24.22 0.37 5.98
C ILE A 139 -25.56 -0.31 6.23
N PRO A 140 -25.77 -1.55 5.76
CA PRO A 140 -26.95 -2.34 6.12
C PRO A 140 -27.12 -2.38 7.64
N GLU A 141 -28.35 -2.21 8.14
CA GLU A 141 -28.63 -2.51 9.53
C GLU A 141 -28.72 -4.04 9.65
N ASP A 142 -27.98 -4.64 10.58
CA ASP A 142 -28.18 -6.03 10.95
C ASP A 142 -29.61 -6.16 11.49
N ASP A 143 -30.50 -6.75 10.70
CA ASP A 143 -31.82 -7.17 11.18
C ASP A 143 -31.60 -8.33 12.16
N GLU A 144 -31.25 -8.03 13.42
CA GLU A 144 -31.21 -8.97 14.55
C GLU A 144 -32.61 -9.44 14.99
N ASP A 145 -33.57 -9.56 14.06
CA ASP A 145 -34.96 -9.90 14.35
C ASP A 145 -35.51 -10.86 13.29
N ASP A 146 -35.20 -12.16 13.40
CA ASP A 146 -36.13 -13.26 13.04
C ASP A 146 -35.59 -14.65 13.47
N HIS A 147 -35.42 -14.84 14.78
CA HIS A 147 -35.59 -16.17 15.38
C HIS A 147 -36.88 -16.17 16.18
N ASP A 148 -37.98 -16.09 15.43
CA ASP A 148 -39.33 -16.34 15.91
C ASP A 148 -39.39 -17.68 16.68
N ASP A 149 -39.89 -17.56 17.91
CA ASP A 149 -40.32 -18.63 18.80
C ASP A 149 -40.98 -19.79 18.04
N HIS A 150 -40.31 -20.95 17.98
CA HIS A 150 -40.96 -22.23 17.74
C HIS A 150 -41.33 -22.90 19.06
N ASP A 151 -42.23 -22.25 19.79
CA ASP A 151 -43.08 -22.91 20.79
C ASP A 151 -44.30 -23.51 20.06
N ASP A 152 -44.22 -24.79 19.67
CA ASP A 152 -45.40 -25.63 19.41
C ASP A 152 -45.06 -27.13 19.55
N HIS A 153 -45.15 -27.59 20.81
CA HIS A 153 -45.92 -28.74 21.29
C HIS A 153 -45.65 -30.20 20.84
N ASP A 154 -45.40 -30.98 21.91
CA ASP A 154 -46.05 -32.23 22.33
C ASP A 154 -45.41 -33.60 21.99
N ASP A 155 -45.09 -34.28 23.10
CA ASP A 155 -45.13 -35.72 23.38
C ASP A 155 -44.46 -36.67 22.38
N HIS A 156 -43.30 -37.22 22.77
CA HIS A 156 -43.13 -38.68 22.82
C HIS A 156 -42.06 -39.09 23.86
N ASP A 157 -42.51 -39.95 24.78
CA ASP A 157 -41.68 -40.75 25.68
C ASP A 157 -40.65 -41.61 24.94
N ASP A 158 -39.62 -41.97 25.70
CA ASP A 158 -38.76 -43.15 25.60
C ASP A 158 -37.47 -43.07 24.74
N HIS A 159 -36.37 -43.02 25.51
CA HIS A 159 -35.13 -43.79 25.38
C HIS A 159 -33.81 -43.10 24.97
N ASP A 160 -32.84 -43.41 25.83
CA ASP A 160 -31.43 -43.69 25.62
C ASP A 160 -30.41 -42.55 25.60
N ASP A 161 -29.39 -42.81 26.43
CA ASP A 161 -28.02 -42.31 26.42
C ASP A 161 -27.62 -41.64 25.11
N HIS A 162 -27.06 -40.43 25.18
CA HIS A 162 -25.78 -40.12 24.55
C HIS A 162 -25.17 -38.88 25.21
N ASP A 163 -23.93 -39.05 25.66
CA ASP A 163 -22.94 -37.97 25.77
C ASP A 163 -22.96 -37.16 24.47
N ASP A 164 -22.87 -35.83 24.57
CA ASP A 164 -21.82 -35.04 23.90
C ASP A 164 -22.22 -33.56 23.78
N HIS A 165 -21.27 -32.74 24.25
CA HIS A 165 -20.91 -31.40 23.75
C HIS A 165 -22.01 -30.37 23.48
N ASP A 166 -22.10 -29.40 24.38
CA ASP A 166 -22.38 -28.01 23.99
C ASP A 166 -21.22 -27.16 24.52
N ASP A 167 -20.11 -27.23 23.79
CA ASP A 167 -19.14 -26.14 23.76
C ASP A 167 -19.90 -24.95 23.15
N HIS A 168 -20.21 -23.97 23.99
CA HIS A 168 -20.59 -22.65 23.52
C HIS A 168 -19.33 -22.03 22.92
N ASP A 169 -19.16 -22.21 21.60
CA ASP A 169 -18.20 -21.47 20.83
C ASP A 169 -18.62 -19.99 20.88
N ASP A 170 -17.89 -19.24 21.70
CA ASP A 170 -17.77 -17.79 21.65
C ASP A 170 -17.35 -17.45 20.20
N HIS A 171 -18.32 -17.07 19.36
CA HIS A 171 -18.05 -16.47 18.06
C HIS A 171 -17.59 -15.02 18.28
N ASP A 172 -16.36 -14.86 18.74
CA ASP A 172 -15.58 -13.62 18.77
C ASP A 172 -14.27 -13.81 17.98
N ASP A 173 -14.25 -14.69 16.97
CA ASP A 173 -13.14 -14.83 16.01
C ASP A 173 -13.42 -13.97 14.78
N HIS A 174 -13.37 -12.64 14.96
CA HIS A 174 -12.95 -11.78 13.85
C HIS A 174 -11.44 -11.86 13.78
N ASP A 175 -11.00 -12.93 13.13
CA ASP A 175 -9.61 -13.30 12.94
C ASP A 175 -8.86 -12.20 12.18
N ASP A 176 -7.61 -12.01 12.58
CA ASP A 176 -6.61 -11.03 12.14
C ASP A 176 -6.44 -10.97 10.60
N HIS A 177 -7.28 -10.20 9.91
CA HIS A 177 -7.05 -9.85 8.50
C HIS A 177 -5.97 -8.75 8.42
N ASP A 178 -4.97 -8.95 7.56
CA ASP A 178 -3.83 -8.04 7.37
C ASP A 178 -4.29 -6.73 6.68
N HIS A 179 -4.86 -5.81 7.45
CA HIS A 179 -5.32 -4.53 6.92
C HIS A 179 -4.15 -3.63 6.53
N ALA A 180 -4.20 -3.10 5.31
CA ALA A 180 -3.28 -2.06 4.88
C ALA A 180 -3.42 -0.82 5.79
N ALA A 181 -2.31 -0.39 6.38
CA ALA A 181 -2.27 0.86 7.14
C ALA A 181 -2.11 2.06 6.21
N ALA A 182 -2.82 3.16 6.52
CA ALA A 182 -2.61 4.42 5.81
C ALA A 182 -1.19 4.94 6.07
N GLU A 183 -0.49 5.35 5.01
CA GLU A 183 0.83 5.97 5.10
C GLU A 183 0.76 7.35 5.78
N GLN A 184 -0.34 8.06 5.53
CA GLN A 184 -0.59 9.37 6.11
C GLN A 184 -2.09 9.59 6.32
N THR A 185 -2.42 10.19 7.46
CA THR A 185 -3.77 10.62 7.80
C THR A 185 -3.81 12.12 8.05
N ILE A 186 -4.77 12.80 7.41
CA ILE A 186 -4.98 14.25 7.54
C ILE A 186 -6.37 14.47 8.14
N GLU A 187 -6.42 15.03 9.34
CA GLU A 187 -7.66 15.34 10.04
C GLU A 187 -8.10 16.78 9.78
N ASN A 188 -9.38 16.98 9.49
CA ASN A 188 -10.02 18.29 9.28
C ASN A 188 -9.22 19.21 8.33
N PRO A 189 -8.92 18.77 7.10
CA PRO A 189 -8.19 19.57 6.13
C PRO A 189 -8.91 20.89 5.83
N GLU A 190 -8.15 21.95 5.57
CA GLU A 190 -8.70 23.27 5.24
C GLU A 190 -9.49 23.19 3.93
N GLY A 191 -10.71 23.75 3.93
CA GLY A 191 -11.60 23.75 2.76
C GLY A 191 -12.54 22.55 2.68
N CYS A 192 -12.37 21.53 3.53
CA CYS A 192 -13.28 20.39 3.63
C CYS A 192 -14.41 20.60 4.66
N PRO A 193 -15.50 19.83 4.58
CA PRO A 193 -16.51 19.73 5.63
C PRO A 193 -15.89 19.33 6.99
N THR A 194 -16.50 19.80 8.08
CA THR A 194 -16.04 19.44 9.44
C THR A 194 -16.18 17.94 9.69
N GLY A 195 -15.16 17.34 10.31
CA GLY A 195 -15.14 15.89 10.56
C GLY A 195 -14.57 15.07 9.41
N THR A 196 -14.11 15.71 8.32
CA THR A 196 -13.45 15.00 7.21
C THR A 196 -12.08 14.46 7.66
N VAL A 197 -11.82 13.20 7.32
CA VAL A 197 -10.52 12.54 7.49
C VAL A 197 -10.08 12.06 6.11
N ILE A 198 -8.87 12.43 5.70
CA ILE A 198 -8.25 11.92 4.47
C ILE A 198 -7.21 10.87 4.88
N MET A 199 -7.29 9.70 4.28
CA MET A 199 -6.33 8.60 4.45
C MET A 199 -5.62 8.37 3.12
N ILE A 200 -4.29 8.34 3.15
CA ILE A 200 -3.45 8.13 1.97
C ILE A 200 -2.85 6.73 2.07
N PHE A 201 -3.06 5.94 1.02
CA PHE A 201 -2.58 4.56 0.91
C PHE A 201 -1.67 4.42 -0.30
N HIS A 202 -0.65 3.59 -0.17
CA HIS A 202 0.11 3.06 -1.30
C HIS A 202 -0.47 1.70 -1.65
N LEU A 203 -1.15 1.62 -2.80
CA LEU A 203 -1.80 0.41 -3.27
C LEU A 203 -1.21 -0.01 -4.61
N GLU A 204 -0.93 -1.31 -4.76
CA GLU A 204 -0.57 -1.88 -6.05
C GLU A 204 -1.76 -1.84 -7.01
N GLN A 205 -1.49 -2.00 -8.31
CA GLN A 205 -2.54 -2.07 -9.32
C GLN A 205 -3.42 -3.30 -9.07
N GLY A 206 -4.70 -3.09 -8.80
CA GLY A 206 -5.66 -4.17 -8.58
C GLY A 206 -6.96 -3.67 -7.99
N GLU A 207 -7.79 -4.63 -7.59
CA GLU A 207 -8.98 -4.43 -6.78
C GLU A 207 -8.61 -4.60 -5.31
N HIS A 208 -9.19 -3.75 -4.46
CA HIS A 208 -8.91 -3.72 -3.02
C HIS A 208 -10.25 -3.68 -2.29
N VAL A 209 -10.37 -4.45 -1.21
CA VAL A 209 -11.57 -4.47 -0.37
C VAL A 209 -11.42 -3.40 0.71
N LEU A 210 -12.45 -2.58 0.88
CA LEU A 210 -12.54 -1.60 1.96
C LEU A 210 -13.58 -2.09 2.97
N GLU A 211 -13.13 -2.33 4.19
CA GLU A 211 -14.00 -2.69 5.31
C GLU A 211 -14.30 -1.46 6.16
N PHE A 212 -15.56 -1.31 6.56
CA PHE A 212 -16.01 -0.21 7.40
C PHE A 212 -16.68 -0.78 8.65
N VAL A 213 -16.15 -0.43 9.81
CA VAL A 213 -16.75 -0.77 11.10
C VAL A 213 -17.28 0.50 11.75
N SER A 214 -18.55 0.52 12.10
CA SER A 214 -19.15 1.63 12.86
C SER A 214 -20.22 1.14 13.83
N GLU A 215 -20.18 1.62 15.07
CA GLU A 215 -21.22 1.36 16.06
C GLU A 215 -22.44 2.29 15.90
N ASP A 216 -22.24 3.50 15.39
CA ASP A 216 -23.24 4.59 15.44
C ASP A 216 -23.52 5.25 14.07
N MET A 217 -22.76 4.93 13.02
CA MET A 217 -22.91 5.57 11.71
C MET A 217 -23.45 4.57 10.68
N HIS A 218 -24.67 4.80 10.21
CA HIS A 218 -25.29 3.99 9.15
C HIS A 218 -25.22 4.63 7.76
N GLU A 219 -24.82 5.91 7.68
CA GLU A 219 -24.67 6.63 6.41
C GLU A 219 -23.51 7.63 6.48
N PHE A 220 -22.63 7.63 5.48
CA PHE A 220 -21.53 8.59 5.36
C PHE A 220 -21.13 8.82 3.90
N ASN A 221 -20.47 9.96 3.64
CA ASN A 221 -19.95 10.26 2.31
C ASN A 221 -18.46 9.92 2.21
N MET A 222 -18.05 9.36 1.08
CA MET A 222 -16.66 9.04 0.76
C MET A 222 -16.31 9.55 -0.65
N VAL A 223 -15.11 10.10 -0.83
CA VAL A 223 -14.52 10.37 -2.14
C VAL A 223 -13.17 9.67 -2.21
N ALA A 224 -12.92 8.94 -3.30
CA ALA A 224 -11.64 8.30 -3.56
C ALA A 224 -11.03 8.87 -4.84
N LEU A 225 -9.83 9.43 -4.76
CA LEU A 225 -9.09 9.94 -5.92
C LEU A 225 -7.67 9.37 -5.95
N LYS A 226 -7.17 9.13 -7.17
CA LYS A 226 -5.79 8.68 -7.39
C LYS A 226 -4.82 9.85 -7.26
N MET A 227 -3.71 9.65 -6.57
CA MET A 227 -2.62 10.63 -6.49
C MET A 227 -2.06 10.93 -7.89
N PRO A 228 -2.18 12.18 -8.40
CA PRO A 228 -1.63 12.54 -9.70
C PRO A 228 -0.11 12.55 -9.63
N GLY A 229 0.55 11.98 -10.64
CA GLY A 229 2.01 11.96 -10.74
C GLY A 229 2.71 10.74 -10.11
N GLY A 230 1.97 9.78 -9.54
CA GLY A 230 2.52 8.48 -9.14
C GLY A 230 3.01 7.69 -10.36
N HIS A 231 4.26 7.21 -10.31
CA HIS A 231 4.79 6.31 -11.33
C HIS A 231 4.25 4.90 -11.06
N ALA A 232 3.49 4.33 -12.00
CA ALA A 232 3.18 2.90 -11.94
C ALA A 232 4.50 2.13 -12.08
N HIS A 233 4.93 1.46 -11.02
CA HIS A 233 6.08 0.58 -11.06
C HIS A 233 5.71 -0.63 -11.92
N HIS A 234 6.15 -0.63 -13.18
CA HIS A 234 6.21 -1.87 -13.94
C HIS A 234 7.28 -2.75 -13.29
N HIS A 235 6.86 -3.62 -12.37
CA HIS A 235 7.65 -4.78 -12.02
C HIS A 235 7.81 -5.61 -13.30
N HIS A 236 9.02 -5.61 -13.85
CA HIS A 236 9.43 -6.65 -14.77
C HIS A 236 9.60 -7.91 -13.93
N ASP A 237 8.51 -8.63 -13.72
CA ASP A 237 8.57 -10.00 -13.24
C ASP A 237 9.29 -10.80 -14.32
N HIS A 238 10.44 -11.35 -13.95
CA HIS A 238 11.11 -12.34 -14.76
C HIS A 238 10.40 -13.66 -14.49
N ASP A 239 9.36 -13.94 -15.29
CA ASP A 239 8.83 -15.30 -15.44
C ASP A 239 9.98 -16.21 -15.91
N ASP A 240 10.59 -16.91 -14.96
CA ASP A 240 11.41 -18.09 -15.21
C ASP A 240 10.46 -19.21 -15.68
N HIS A 241 10.10 -19.16 -16.96
CA HIS A 241 9.65 -20.33 -17.69
C HIS A 241 10.85 -21.24 -17.96
N ASP A 242 10.95 -22.34 -17.22
CA ASP A 242 11.55 -23.57 -17.73
C ASP A 242 10.66 -24.75 -17.31
N ASP A 243 9.62 -24.98 -18.10
CA ASP A 243 8.97 -26.28 -18.27
C ASP A 243 10.01 -27.26 -18.84
N HIS A 244 10.55 -28.14 -18.00
CA HIS A 244 11.12 -29.39 -18.47
C HIS A 244 10.79 -30.54 -17.51
N ASP A 245 9.67 -31.19 -17.80
CA ASP A 245 9.39 -32.59 -17.48
C ASP A 245 10.52 -33.47 -18.04
N ASP A 246 11.48 -33.85 -17.19
CA ASP A 246 12.33 -35.01 -17.40
C ASP A 246 11.96 -36.07 -16.35
N HIS A 247 10.94 -36.87 -16.70
CA HIS A 247 10.77 -38.20 -16.14
C HIS A 247 11.84 -39.10 -16.76
N ASP A 248 12.82 -39.56 -15.97
CA ASP A 248 13.41 -40.87 -16.17
C ASP A 248 14.06 -41.44 -14.89
N ASP A 249 13.84 -42.74 -14.74
CA ASP A 249 14.60 -43.77 -14.03
C ASP A 249 14.57 -43.89 -12.50
N HIS A 250 13.77 -44.87 -12.04
CA HIS A 250 14.23 -45.85 -11.05
C HIS A 250 13.80 -47.28 -11.42
N ASP A 251 14.76 -47.97 -12.04
CA ASP A 251 15.26 -49.35 -11.84
C ASP A 251 14.30 -50.50 -11.44
N ASP A 252 14.36 -51.51 -12.31
CA ASP A 252 14.50 -52.96 -12.07
C ASP A 252 13.60 -53.64 -11.02
N HIS A 253 12.79 -54.62 -11.48
CA HIS A 253 12.77 -55.96 -10.88
C HIS A 253 12.07 -56.99 -11.80
N ASP A 254 12.87 -57.99 -12.19
CA ASP A 254 12.56 -59.42 -12.34
C ASP A 254 11.45 -59.87 -13.31
N ASP A 255 11.88 -60.35 -14.49
CA ASP A 255 11.20 -61.46 -15.17
C ASP A 255 12.25 -62.41 -15.78
N HIS A 256 12.65 -63.40 -14.97
CA HIS A 256 13.20 -64.66 -15.44
C HIS A 256 12.24 -65.77 -15.03
N ASP A 257 11.46 -66.26 -15.99
CA ASP A 257 11.05 -67.65 -15.99
C ASP A 257 11.16 -68.21 -17.40
N ASP A 258 12.12 -69.11 -17.55
CA ASP A 258 12.12 -70.17 -18.54
C ASP A 258 10.74 -70.86 -18.56
N HIS A 259 10.25 -71.27 -19.73
CA HIS A 259 9.86 -72.66 -19.98
C HIS A 259 9.24 -72.82 -21.38
N ASP A 260 9.95 -73.63 -22.18
CA ASP A 260 9.44 -74.73 -22.99
C ASP A 260 8.39 -74.46 -24.10
N ASP A 261 8.92 -74.51 -25.34
CA ASP A 261 8.64 -75.54 -26.34
C ASP A 261 7.22 -75.77 -26.90
N HIS A 262 7.20 -75.81 -28.25
CA HIS A 262 6.27 -76.50 -29.16
C HIS A 262 4.83 -75.96 -29.24
N ASP A 263 4.22 -75.77 -30.41
CA ASP A 263 4.44 -76.23 -31.80
C ASP A 263 3.67 -75.30 -32.77
#